data_AF-A0A849DT60-F1
#
_entry.id   AF-A0A849DT60-F1
#
_cell.length_a   1.000
_cell.length_b   1.000
_cell.length_c   1.000
_cell.angle_alpha   90.00
_cell.angle_beta   90.00
_cell.angle_gamma   90.00
#
_symmetry.space_group_name_H-M   'P 1'
#
loop_
_entity.id
_entity.type
_entity.pdbx_description
1 polymer ?
#
loop_
_entity_poly.entity_id
_entity_poly.type
_entity_poly.pdbx_seq_one_letter_code
_entity_poly.pdbx_strand_id
1 'polypeptide(L)'
;MTTTAITARSAEHAPARVWTIDEIRGLGTTVNVATAGAILGIGRSKSYELAKNGEFPVRVLRIGRRYLVPTLPILALLGID
;
A
#
# COMPACT_ATOMS: atom_id res chain seq x y z
N MET A 1 25.93 4.26 14.92
CA MET A 1 25.40 3.08 14.20
C MET A 1 24.02 2.79 14.76
N THR A 2 22.95 3.21 14.08
CA THR A 2 21.56 3.03 14.56
C THR A 2 20.72 2.50 13.41
N THR A 3 20.72 1.17 13.25
CA THR A 3 19.86 0.47 12.30
C THR A 3 18.59 0.07 13.03
N THR A 4 17.55 0.90 12.90
CA THR A 4 16.21 0.61 13.45
C THR A 4 15.56 -0.54 12.67
N ALA A 5 15.08 -1.52 13.44
CA ALA A 5 14.48 -2.75 12.99
C ALA A 5 13.26 -2.52 12.07
N ILE A 6 13.25 -3.21 10.92
CA ILE A 6 12.08 -3.29 10.04
C ILE A 6 11.50 -4.68 10.21
N THR A 7 10.67 -4.84 11.25
CA THR A 7 9.84 -6.01 11.48
C THR A 7 8.76 -6.05 10.40
N ALA A 8 9.00 -6.84 9.36
CA ALA A 8 7.97 -7.26 8.42
C ALA A 8 7.05 -8.27 9.14
N ARG A 9 6.05 -7.77 9.86
CA ARG A 9 4.97 -8.61 10.37
C ARG A 9 4.04 -8.93 9.20
N SER A 10 4.08 -10.18 8.76
CA SER A 10 3.15 -10.79 7.81
C SER A 10 1.71 -10.49 8.22
N ALA A 11 1.08 -9.53 7.54
CA ALA A 11 -0.29 -9.14 7.82
C ALA A 11 -1.24 -10.14 7.18
N GLU A 12 -1.65 -11.15 7.93
CA GLU A 12 -2.72 -12.11 7.60
C GLU A 12 -4.07 -11.41 7.37
N HIS A 13 -4.93 -12.06 6.59
CA HIS A 13 -6.21 -11.54 6.07
C HIS A 13 -7.10 -10.94 7.16
N ALA A 14 -7.17 -9.60 7.22
CA ALA A 14 -8.28 -8.92 7.87
C ALA A 14 -9.43 -8.72 6.84
N PRO A 15 -10.70 -8.87 7.22
CA PRO A 15 -11.84 -8.54 6.38
C PRO A 15 -11.74 -7.08 5.92
N ALA A 16 -12.38 -6.73 4.79
CA ALA A 16 -12.32 -5.42 4.14
C ALA A 16 -12.52 -4.28 5.16
N ARG A 17 -11.42 -3.81 5.74
CA ARG A 17 -11.42 -2.68 6.66
C ARG A 17 -11.87 -1.50 5.83
N VAL A 18 -12.95 -0.86 6.23
CA VAL A 18 -13.35 0.43 5.68
C VAL A 18 -12.27 1.41 6.09
N TRP A 19 -11.49 1.89 5.13
CA TRP A 19 -10.43 2.86 5.37
C TRP A 19 -11.03 4.25 5.40
N THR A 20 -10.83 4.98 6.50
CA THR A 20 -11.17 6.40 6.56
C THR A 20 -10.01 7.25 6.00
N ILE A 21 -10.34 8.45 5.54
CA ILE A 21 -9.37 9.38 4.95
C ILE A 21 -8.27 9.73 5.96
N ASP A 22 -8.65 9.94 7.21
CA ASP A 22 -7.72 10.27 8.29
C ASP A 22 -6.74 9.13 8.58
N GLU A 23 -7.22 7.88 8.59
CA GLU A 23 -6.37 6.70 8.72
C GLU A 23 -5.37 6.59 7.56
N ILE A 24 -5.81 6.86 6.32
CA ILE A 24 -4.94 6.82 5.15
C ILE A 24 -3.85 7.91 5.27
N ARG A 25 -4.22 9.13 5.69
CA ARG A 25 -3.26 10.21 5.97
C ARG A 25 -2.29 9.85 7.10
N GLY A 26 -2.76 9.13 8.12
CA GLY A 26 -1.98 8.66 9.26
C GLY A 26 -1.01 7.51 8.97
N LEU A 27 -1.15 6.81 7.84
CA LEU A 27 -0.20 5.75 7.42
C LEU A 27 1.19 6.28 7.04
N GLY A 28 1.31 7.60 6.80
CA GLY A 28 2.53 8.26 6.36
C GLY A 28 2.62 8.39 4.83
N THR A 29 3.78 8.81 4.34
CA THR A 29 3.98 9.20 2.93
C THR A 29 3.92 8.02 1.95
N THR A 30 4.23 6.81 2.42
CA THR A 30 4.26 5.59 1.61
C THR A 30 3.71 4.39 2.37
N VAL A 31 2.94 3.57 1.69
CA VAL A 31 2.40 2.29 2.18
C VAL A 31 2.94 1.12 1.38
N ASN A 32 2.76 -0.10 1.86
CA ASN A 32 3.09 -1.29 1.07
C ASN A 32 1.98 -1.59 0.04
N VAL A 33 2.29 -2.40 -0.99
CA VAL A 33 1.33 -2.77 -2.05
C VAL A 33 0.11 -3.52 -1.52
N ALA A 34 0.25 -4.35 -0.48
CA ALA A 34 -0.88 -5.09 0.09
C ALA A 34 -1.86 -4.15 0.80
N THR A 35 -1.37 -3.12 1.49
CA THR A 35 -2.16 -2.08 2.14
C THR A 35 -2.84 -1.18 1.11
N ALA A 36 -2.11 -0.76 0.08
CA ALA A 36 -2.70 -0.02 -1.05
C ALA A 36 -3.79 -0.84 -1.74
N GLY A 37 -3.55 -2.14 -1.95
CA GLY A 37 -4.53 -3.07 -2.49
C GLY A 37 -5.78 -3.14 -1.62
N ALA A 38 -5.61 -3.29 -0.30
CA ALA A 38 -6.74 -3.32 0.63
C ALA A 38 -7.56 -2.02 0.62
N ILE A 39 -6.92 -0.85 0.48
CA ILE A 39 -7.62 0.45 0.34
C ILE A 39 -8.46 0.46 -0.95
N LEU A 40 -7.95 -0.16 -2.02
CA LEU A 40 -8.61 -0.24 -3.32
C LEU A 40 -9.56 -1.45 -3.46
N GLY A 41 -9.76 -2.25 -2.42
CA GLY A 41 -10.58 -3.46 -2.46
C GLY A 41 -9.96 -4.64 -3.22
N ILE A 42 -8.65 -4.60 -3.48
CA ILE A 42 -7.89 -5.65 -4.17
C ILE A 42 -7.25 -6.59 -3.14
N GLY A 43 -7.41 -7.90 -3.33
CA GLY A 43 -6.77 -8.92 -2.49
C GLY A 43 -5.24 -8.86 -2.54
N ARG A 44 -4.57 -9.35 -1.48
CA ARG A 44 -3.10 -9.27 -1.33
C ARG A 44 -2.34 -9.89 -2.52
N SER A 45 -2.68 -11.12 -2.91
CA SER A 45 -2.02 -11.82 -4.01
C SER A 45 -2.17 -11.06 -5.32
N LYS A 46 -3.39 -10.63 -5.63
CA LYS A 46 -3.67 -9.87 -6.86
C LYS A 46 -2.95 -8.53 -6.89
N SER A 47 -2.83 -7.88 -5.74
CA SER A 47 -2.09 -6.62 -5.61
C SER A 47 -0.61 -6.80 -5.96
N TYR A 48 0.02 -7.87 -5.46
CA TYR A 48 1.42 -8.17 -5.80
C TYR A 48 1.61 -8.59 -7.26
N GLU A 49 0.68 -9.35 -7.84
CA GLU A 49 0.69 -9.67 -9.26
C GLU A 49 0.65 -8.40 -10.13
N LEU A 50 -0.32 -7.52 -9.87
CA LEU A 50 -0.46 -6.26 -10.59
C LEU A 50 0.76 -5.35 -10.40
N ALA A 51 1.31 -5.28 -9.17
CA ALA A 51 2.53 -4.52 -8.90
C ALA A 51 3.77 -5.09 -9.61
N LYS A 52 3.87 -6.42 -9.75
CA LYS A 52 4.95 -7.08 -10.49
C LYS A 52 4.83 -6.84 -11.99
N ASN A 53 3.61 -6.83 -12.51
CA ASN A 53 3.31 -6.61 -13.93
C ASN A 53 3.32 -5.12 -14.32
N GLY A 54 3.36 -4.20 -13.35
CA GLY A 54 3.27 -2.76 -13.61
C GLY A 54 1.84 -2.28 -13.93
N GLU A 55 0.84 -3.12 -13.67
CA GLU A 55 -0.58 -2.89 -13.94
C GLU A 55 -1.36 -2.43 -12.70
N PHE A 56 -0.65 -2.12 -11.61
CA PHE A 56 -1.30 -1.63 -10.40
C PHE A 56 -1.92 -0.25 -10.67
N PRO A 57 -3.16 0.01 -10.21
CA PRO A 57 -3.91 1.23 -10.53
C PRO A 57 -3.22 2.52 -10.06
N VAL A 58 -2.32 2.44 -9.07
CA VAL A 58 -1.46 3.55 -8.63
C VAL A 58 0.01 3.25 -8.89
N ARG A 59 0.81 4.32 -8.94
CA ARG A 59 2.26 4.21 -9.08
C ARG A 59 2.87 3.38 -7.94
N VAL A 60 3.57 2.31 -8.31
CA VAL A 60 4.34 1.49 -7.38
C VAL A 60 5.83 1.80 -7.55
N LEU A 61 6.49 2.17 -6.45
CA LEU A 61 7.93 2.32 -6.36
C LEU A 61 8.56 0.99 -5.94
N ARG A 62 9.34 0.39 -6.81
CA ARG A 62 10.14 -0.80 -6.49
C ARG A 62 11.52 -0.38 -6.01
N ILE A 63 11.76 -0.47 -4.70
CA ILE A 63 13.06 -0.18 -4.08
C ILE A 63 13.71 -1.51 -3.68
N GLY A 64 14.60 -2.00 -4.54
CA GLY A 64 15.24 -3.31 -4.40
C GLY A 64 14.21 -4.44 -4.40
N ARG A 65 14.03 -5.08 -3.24
CA ARG A 65 13.06 -6.17 -3.01
C ARG A 65 11.71 -5.70 -2.47
N ARG A 66 11.56 -4.41 -2.14
CA ARG A 66 10.34 -3.87 -1.54
C ARG A 66 9.51 -3.14 -2.56
N TYR A 67 8.20 -3.30 -2.44
CA TYR A 67 7.22 -2.51 -3.18
C TYR A 67 6.58 -1.49 -2.25
N LEU A 68 6.72 -0.22 -2.60
CA LEU A 68 6.17 0.92 -1.88
C LEU A 68 5.19 1.65 -2.79
N VAL A 69 4.12 2.15 -2.23
CA VAL A 69 3.08 2.89 -2.92
C VAL A 69 2.92 4.23 -2.21
N PRO A 70 3.13 5.37 -2.90
CA PRO A 70 2.89 6.67 -2.29
C PRO A 70 1.40 6.83 -1.96
N THR A 71 1.11 7.44 -0.82
CA THR A 71 -0.28 7.62 -0.33
C THR A 71 -1.04 8.67 -1.13
N LEU A 72 -0.35 9.69 -1.65
CA LEU A 72 -0.93 10.78 -2.45
C LEU A 72 -1.69 10.29 -3.71
N PRO A 73 -1.11 9.44 -4.58
CA PRO A 73 -1.84 8.81 -5.69
C PRO A 73 -3.09 8.04 -5.29
N ILE A 74 -3.11 7.43 -4.10
CA ILE A 74 -4.27 6.67 -3.61
C ILE A 74 -5.41 7.64 -3.27
N LEU A 75 -5.10 8.75 -2.59
CA LEU A 75 -6.07 9.79 -2.27
C LEU A 75 -6.62 10.47 -3.53
N ALA A 76 -5.73 10.80 -4.48
CA ALA A 76 -6.12 11.38 -5.77
C ALA A 76 -7.05 10.47 -6.58
N LEU A 77 -6.80 9.15 -6.61
CA LEU A 77 -7.70 8.19 -7.25
C LEU A 77 -9.07 8.11 -6.57
N LEU A 78 -9.13 8.34 -5.26
CA LEU A 78 -10.38 8.32 -4.50
C LEU A 78 -11.14 9.65 -4.59
N GLY A 79 -10.62 10.64 -5.35
CA GLY A 79 -11.24 11.95 -5.53
C GLY A 79 -11.08 12.88 -4.33
N ILE A 80 -10.10 12.61 -3.47
CA ILE A 80 -9.81 13.37 -2.26
C ILE A 80 -8.49 14.12 -2.49
N ASP A 81 -8.58 15.45 -2.67
CA ASP A 81 -7.44 16.36 -2.69
C ASP A 81 -7.23 16.97 -1.29
#